data_AF-A0A9E3MRZ8-F1
#
_entry.id   AF-A0A9E3MRZ8-F1
#
_cell.length_a   1.000
_cell.length_b   1.000
_cell.length_c   1.000
_cell.angle_alpha   90.00
_cell.angle_beta   90.00
_cell.angle_gamma   90.00
#
_symmetry.space_group_name_H-M   'P 1'
#
loop_
_entity.id
_entity.type
_entity.pdbx_description
1 polymer ?
#
loop_
_entity_poly.entity_id
_entity_poly.type
_entity_poly.pdbx_seq_one_letter_code
_entity_poly.pdbx_strand_id
1 'polypeptide(L)'
;VVRTTDFQSCWDGQNIDSANHRTHVAFAAADGSCANGFKAIPQLQVRLVYNVPAPKLQNGTVVNPYAVDTFPENLHKPITDHNDFINFFSQNTMNQMVNCINTGKKCQ
;
A
#
# COMPACT_ATOMS: atom_id res chain seq x y z
N VAL A 1 2.37 2.14 17.14
CA VAL A 1 2.05 1.01 16.22
C VAL A 1 2.40 1.42 14.80
N VAL A 2 3.00 0.54 14.00
CA VAL A 2 3.30 0.79 12.58
C VAL A 2 2.51 -0.22 11.75
N ARG A 3 1.72 0.26 10.78
CA ARG A 3 1.09 -0.57 9.75
C ARG A 3 1.78 -0.30 8.43
N THR A 4 2.26 -1.36 7.77
CA THR A 4 2.89 -1.30 6.45
C THR A 4 2.03 -2.11 5.50
N THR A 5 1.68 -1.50 4.38
CA THR A 5 0.91 -2.16 3.32
C THR A 5 1.61 -1.93 1.99
N ASP A 6 1.76 -3.02 1.26
CA ASP A 6 2.37 -3.02 -0.06
C ASP A 6 1.26 -3.13 -1.11
N PHE A 7 1.37 -2.32 -2.17
CA PHE A 7 0.56 -2.51 -3.37
C PHE A 7 1.20 -3.54 -4.28
N GLN A 8 0.38 -4.11 -5.16
CA GLN A 8 0.82 -4.91 -6.29
C GLN A 8 1.86 -4.12 -7.13
N SER A 9 2.91 -4.80 -7.59
CA SER A 9 4.04 -4.19 -8.33
C SER A 9 4.36 -4.91 -9.64
N CYS A 10 3.51 -5.85 -10.05
CA CYS A 10 3.57 -6.49 -11.34
C CYS A 10 2.37 -6.02 -12.16
N TRP A 11 2.60 -5.40 -13.32
CA TRP A 11 1.57 -4.91 -14.24
C TRP A 11 1.45 -5.82 -15.45
N ASP A 12 0.25 -6.09 -15.97
CA ASP A 12 0.03 -7.00 -17.12
C ASP A 12 0.67 -6.51 -18.44
N GLY A 13 1.24 -5.31 -18.45
CA GLY A 13 1.99 -4.76 -19.55
C GLY A 13 1.14 -4.12 -20.64
N GLN A 14 -0.19 -4.07 -20.47
CA GLN A 14 -1.14 -3.59 -21.47
C GLN A 14 -2.20 -2.65 -20.87
N ASN A 15 -2.87 -3.03 -19.78
CA ASN A 15 -4.09 -2.38 -19.33
C ASN A 15 -3.85 -1.49 -18.12
N ILE A 16 -4.19 -0.21 -18.21
CA ILE A 16 -4.14 0.71 -17.06
C ILE A 16 -5.27 0.47 -16.05
N ASP A 17 -6.27 -0.33 -16.41
CA ASP A 17 -7.39 -0.75 -15.57
C ASP A 17 -7.99 -2.07 -16.09
N SER A 18 -8.76 -2.77 -15.27
CA SER A 18 -9.46 -4.01 -15.61
C SER A 18 -10.91 -3.94 -15.15
N ALA A 19 -11.82 -4.72 -15.73
CA ALA A 19 -13.24 -4.68 -15.36
C ALA A 19 -13.55 -4.88 -13.86
N ASN A 20 -12.67 -5.57 -13.13
CA ASN A 20 -12.77 -5.76 -11.68
C ASN A 20 -11.76 -4.92 -10.88
N HIS A 21 -11.06 -3.98 -11.53
CA HIS A 21 -10.01 -3.12 -10.99
C HIS A 21 -8.86 -3.86 -10.27
N ARG A 22 -8.69 -5.17 -10.50
CA ARG A 22 -7.75 -6.02 -9.75
C ARG A 22 -6.81 -6.82 -10.64
N THR A 23 -7.25 -7.26 -11.82
CA THR A 23 -6.48 -8.24 -12.60
C THR A 23 -5.41 -7.64 -13.50
N HIS A 24 -5.40 -6.32 -13.69
CA HIS A 24 -4.35 -5.64 -14.45
C HIS A 24 -3.03 -5.51 -13.65
N VAL A 25 -3.05 -5.78 -12.34
CA VAL A 25 -1.86 -5.80 -11.47
C VAL A 25 -1.83 -7.04 -10.56
N ALA A 26 -0.64 -7.47 -10.16
CA ALA A 26 -0.40 -8.62 -9.29
C ALA A 26 0.73 -8.36 -8.28
N PHE A 27 0.70 -9.08 -7.15
CA PHE A 27 1.83 -9.08 -6.21
C PHE A 27 3.03 -9.80 -6.83
N ALA A 28 4.23 -9.30 -6.54
CA ALA A 28 5.47 -10.01 -6.87
C ALA A 28 5.55 -11.33 -6.08
N ALA A 29 6.26 -12.31 -6.64
CA ALA A 29 6.58 -13.54 -5.95
C ALA A 29 7.57 -13.27 -4.80
N ALA A 30 7.78 -14.27 -3.94
CA ALA A 30 8.67 -14.14 -2.77
C ALA A 30 10.13 -13.81 -3.14
N ASP A 31 10.57 -14.15 -4.35
CA ASP A 31 11.89 -13.81 -4.91
C ASP A 31 11.93 -12.42 -5.59
N GLY A 32 10.82 -11.68 -5.56
CA GLY A 32 10.66 -10.36 -6.19
C GLY A 32 10.31 -10.41 -7.68
N SER A 33 10.17 -11.59 -8.28
CA SER A 33 9.86 -11.73 -9.70
C SER A 33 8.37 -11.50 -10.01
N CYS A 34 8.09 -11.09 -11.25
CA CYS A 34 6.73 -11.07 -11.79
C CYS A 34 6.46 -12.35 -12.59
N ALA A 35 5.22 -12.84 -12.52
CA ALA A 35 4.78 -13.97 -13.32
C ALA A 35 4.88 -13.67 -14.83
N ASN A 36 4.93 -14.72 -15.66
CA ASN A 36 4.99 -14.59 -17.11
C ASN A 36 3.87 -13.69 -17.65
N GLY A 37 4.24 -12.76 -18.52
CA GLY A 37 3.32 -11.77 -19.10
C GLY A 37 3.20 -10.48 -18.28
N PHE A 38 3.64 -10.47 -17.02
CA PHE A 38 3.67 -9.26 -16.20
C PHE A 38 5.05 -8.58 -16.25
N LYS A 39 5.03 -7.25 -16.11
CA LYS A 39 6.20 -6.36 -16.07
C LYS A 39 6.31 -5.72 -14.71
N ALA A 40 7.53 -5.67 -14.17
CA ALA A 40 7.79 -4.96 -12.92
C ALA A 40 7.54 -3.46 -13.08
N ILE A 41 6.82 -2.89 -12.12
CA ILE A 41 6.61 -1.45 -11.95
C ILE A 41 7.08 -1.04 -10.54
N PRO A 42 7.35 0.25 -10.28
CA PRO A 42 7.68 0.71 -8.93
C PRO A 42 6.61 0.28 -7.93
N GLN A 43 7.04 -0.32 -6.81
CA GLN A 43 6.13 -0.69 -5.73
C GLN A 43 5.77 0.55 -4.92
N LEU A 44 4.47 0.81 -4.79
CA LEU A 44 3.96 1.75 -3.81
C LEU A 44 3.85 1.04 -2.45
N GLN A 45 4.50 1.60 -1.44
CA GLN A 45 4.35 1.18 -0.05
C GLN A 45 3.76 2.34 0.75
N VAL A 46 2.74 2.03 1.56
CA VAL A 46 2.17 2.98 2.52
C VAL A 46 2.53 2.52 3.93
N ARG A 47 3.07 3.44 4.72
CA ARG A 47 3.42 3.19 6.12
C ARG A 47 2.71 4.20 7.02
N LEU A 48 1.76 3.70 7.80
CA LEU A 48 1.00 4.50 8.76
C LEU A 48 1.54 4.26 10.17
N VAL A 49 1.95 5.35 10.83
CA VAL A 49 2.51 5.30 12.18
C VAL A 49 1.52 5.95 13.15
N TYR A 50 1.05 5.16 14.09
CA TYR A 50 0.18 5.60 15.17
C TYR A 50 0.98 5.78 16.44
N ASN A 51 1.01 7.01 16.96
CA ASN A 51 1.60 7.33 18.25
C ASN A 51 0.61 7.01 19.38
N VAL A 52 0.50 5.74 19.72
CA VAL A 52 -0.36 5.22 20.79
C VAL A 52 0.46 4.32 21.72
N PRO A 53 0.08 4.19 23.01
CA PRO A 53 0.69 3.21 23.88
C PRO A 53 0.62 1.81 23.26
N ALA A 54 1.73 1.08 23.30
CA ALA A 54 1.76 -0.28 22.76
C ALA A 54 0.81 -1.19 23.58
N PRO A 55 -0.02 -2.02 22.94
CA PRO A 55 -0.79 -3.05 23.62
C PRO A 55 0.14 -4.02 24.33
N LYS A 56 -0.20 -4.42 25.55
CA LYS A 56 0.59 -5.38 26.35
C LYS A 56 -0.33 -6.39 27.02
N LEU A 57 0.20 -7.56 27.34
CA LEU A 57 -0.50 -8.52 28.18
C LEU A 57 -0.14 -8.28 29.65
N GLN A 58 -1.15 -8.19 30.51
CA GLN A 58 -1.02 -8.12 31.95
C GLN A 58 -2.01 -9.09 32.59
N ASN A 59 -1.51 -10.08 33.32
CA ASN A 59 -2.31 -11.14 33.96
C ASN A 59 -3.30 -11.84 33.00
N GLY A 60 -2.89 -12.08 31.75
CA GLY A 60 -3.73 -12.70 30.72
C GLY A 60 -4.69 -11.75 30.00
N THR A 61 -4.74 -10.47 30.39
CA THR A 61 -5.60 -9.45 29.79
C THR A 61 -4.80 -8.48 28.93
N VAL A 62 -5.31 -8.11 27.75
CA VAL A 62 -4.71 -7.04 26.94
C VAL A 62 -5.00 -5.69 27.59
N VAL A 63 -3.94 -4.97 27.96
CA VAL A 63 -3.99 -3.57 28.39
C VAL A 63 -3.52 -2.64 27.26
N ASN A 64 -4.12 -1.46 27.19
CA ASN A 64 -3.95 -0.50 26.08
C ASN A 64 -4.24 -1.11 24.69
N PRO A 65 -5.42 -1.73 24.48
CA PRO A 65 -5.79 -2.24 23.17
C PRO A 65 -5.84 -1.09 22.16
N TYR A 66 -5.51 -1.40 20.91
CA TYR A 66 -5.58 -0.47 19.79
C TYR A 66 -6.31 -1.15 18.64
N ALA A 67 -7.38 -0.51 18.18
CA ALA A 67 -8.19 -0.96 17.06
C ALA A 67 -8.55 0.26 16.18
N VAL A 68 -8.74 0.00 14.89
CA VAL A 68 -9.21 0.98 13.91
C VAL A 68 -10.30 0.30 13.11
N ASP A 69 -11.51 0.85 13.18
CA ASP A 69 -12.64 0.40 12.38
C ASP A 69 -13.32 1.60 11.75
N THR A 70 -13.58 1.51 10.45
CA THR A 70 -14.55 2.40 9.79
C THR A 70 -15.98 1.96 10.09
N PHE A 71 -16.22 0.65 10.15
CA PHE A 71 -17.54 0.04 10.37
C PHE A 71 -17.50 -1.02 11.48
N PRO A 72 -18.56 -1.17 12.29
CA PRO A 72 -18.61 -2.17 13.36
C PRO A 72 -18.38 -3.62 12.90
N GLU A 73 -18.74 -3.96 11.67
CA GLU A 73 -18.64 -5.30 11.08
C GLU A 73 -17.20 -5.73 10.80
N ASN A 74 -16.24 -4.80 10.83
CA ASN A 74 -14.81 -5.10 10.67
C ASN A 74 -14.25 -5.85 11.89
N LEU A 75 -14.90 -5.72 13.06
CA LEU A 75 -14.57 -6.47 14.28
C LEU A 75 -13.08 -6.36 14.67
N HIS A 76 -12.47 -5.19 14.48
CA HIS A 76 -11.06 -4.92 14.75
C HIS A 76 -10.08 -5.81 13.97
N LYS A 77 -10.52 -6.50 12.90
CA LYS A 77 -9.70 -7.48 12.17
C LYS A 77 -8.72 -6.76 11.23
N PRO A 78 -7.40 -6.89 11.40
CA PRO A 78 -6.44 -6.20 10.52
C PRO A 78 -6.54 -6.59 9.04
N ILE A 79 -7.16 -7.73 8.71
CA ILE A 79 -7.37 -8.18 7.33
C ILE A 79 -8.33 -7.28 6.55
N THR A 80 -9.14 -6.45 7.23
CA THR A 80 -10.07 -5.51 6.58
C THR A 80 -9.41 -4.19 6.22
N ASP A 81 -8.19 -3.94 6.71
CA ASP A 81 -7.40 -2.77 6.31
C ASP A 81 -7.06 -2.86 4.82
N HIS A 82 -7.22 -1.73 4.14
CA HIS A 82 -6.75 -1.52 2.78
C HIS A 82 -6.34 -0.07 2.64
N ASN A 83 -5.59 0.22 1.57
CA ASN A 83 -5.24 1.58 1.20
C ASN A 83 -5.69 1.81 -0.23
N ASP A 84 -6.14 3.02 -0.49
CA ASP A 84 -6.38 3.52 -1.84
C ASP A 84 -5.32 4.57 -2.16
N PHE A 85 -4.84 4.57 -3.40
CA PHE A 85 -4.01 5.64 -3.93
C PHE A 85 -4.76 6.30 -5.08
N ILE A 86 -4.94 7.62 -4.98
CA ILE A 86 -5.54 8.43 -6.03
C ILE A 86 -4.56 9.54 -6.38
N ASN A 87 -4.19 9.61 -7.65
CA ASN A 87 -3.30 10.63 -8.16
C ASN A 87 -4.09 11.78 -8.80
N PHE A 88 -4.05 12.96 -8.17
CA PHE A 88 -4.71 14.18 -8.67
C PHE A 88 -3.75 15.13 -9.39
N PHE A 89 -2.50 14.74 -9.61
CA PHE A 89 -1.52 15.61 -10.28
C PHE A 89 -1.84 15.74 -11.76
N SER A 90 -1.73 16.98 -12.27
CA SER A 90 -1.72 17.23 -13.70
C SER A 90 -0.55 16.51 -14.36
N GLN A 91 -0.62 16.26 -15.67
CA GLN A 91 0.49 15.62 -16.41
C GLN A 91 1.81 16.39 -16.22
N ASN A 92 1.77 17.73 -16.21
CA ASN A 92 2.97 18.55 -16.00
C ASN A 92 3.57 18.33 -14.61
N THR A 93 2.73 18.32 -13.57
CA THR A 93 3.16 18.05 -12.20
C THR A 93 3.71 16.63 -12.06
N MET A 94 3.07 15.64 -12.68
CA MET A 94 3.56 14.27 -12.70
C MET A 94 4.92 14.15 -13.39
N ASN A 95 5.12 14.82 -14.53
CA ASN A 95 6.41 14.81 -15.21
C ASN A 95 7.52 15.43 -14.35
N GLN A 96 7.23 16.51 -13.63
CA GLN A 96 8.18 17.12 -12.68
C GLN A 96 8.54 16.15 -11.54
N MET A 97 7.53 15.54 -10.93
CA MET A 97 7.69 14.56 -9.85
C MET A 97 8.52 13.35 -10.31
N VAL A 98 8.15 12.73 -11.44
CA VAL A 98 8.85 11.57 -12.01
C VAL A 98 10.29 11.91 -12.36
N ASN A 99 10.54 13.06 -12.99
CA ASN A 99 11.90 13.50 -13.30
C ASN A 99 12.73 13.72 -12.03
N CYS A 100 12.15 14.31 -10.98
CA CYS A 100 12.84 14.48 -9.71
C CYS A 100 13.22 13.14 -9.07
N ILE A 101 12.26 12.20 -8.97
CA ILE A 101 12.46 10.87 -8.40
C ILE A 101 13.52 10.10 -9.20
N ASN A 102 13.38 10.05 -10.52
CA ASN A 102 14.28 9.29 -11.41
C ASN A 102 15.69 9.87 -11.48
N THR A 103 15.90 11.13 -11.05
CA THR A 103 17.23 11.75 -10.96
C THR A 103 17.82 11.72 -9.55
N GLY A 104 17.16 11.07 -8.59
CA GLY A 104 17.64 10.93 -7.21
C GLY A 104 17.71 12.25 -6.43
N LYS A 105 16.94 13.27 -6.87
CA LYS A 105 16.89 14.57 -6.19
C LYS A 105 15.91 14.54 -5.02
N LYS A 106 16.07 15.49 -4.09
CA LYS A 106 15.06 15.76 -3.06
C LYS A 106 13.92 16.56 -3.69
N CYS A 107 12.75 15.94 -3.87
CA CYS A 107 11.59 16.56 -4.49
C CYS A 107 10.91 17.55 -3.54
N GLN A 108 10.64 18.75 -4.03
CA GLN A 108 9.94 19.84 -3.33
C GLN A 108 8.86 20.40 -4.25
#